data_AF-A0AAD9UU42-F1
#
_entry.id   AF-A0AAD9UU42-F1
#
_cell.length_a   1.000
_cell.length_b   1.000
_cell.length_c   1.000
_cell.angle_alpha   90.00
_cell.angle_beta   90.00
_cell.angle_gamma   90.00
#
_symmetry.space_group_name_H-M   'P 1'
#
loop_
_entity.id
_entity.type
_entity.pdbx_description
1 polymer ?
#
loop_
_entity_poly.entity_id
_entity_poly.type
_entity_poly.pdbx_seq_one_letter_code
_entity_poly.pdbx_strand_id
1 'polypeptide(L)'
;MAYIASHLKTGITHQQRVMRLYRNSLKHLLSWCIEREVWREEALILRDRFDKYKNETNQQKIQKLLETGEAEFESKKHPYPYINPTSPDGSKWERNIPPPPHVLHMLPWEEEWYKEMCDWADGKN
;
A
#
# COMPACT_ATOMS: atom_id res chain seq x y z
N MET A 1 -5.41 10.64 12.45
CA MET A 1 -6.58 9.79 12.13
C MET A 1 -6.23 8.36 12.50
N ALA A 2 -7.13 7.61 13.14
CA ALA A 2 -6.83 6.20 13.47
C ALA A 2 -6.64 5.41 12.18
N TYR A 3 -5.52 4.69 12.07
CA TYR A 3 -5.25 3.82 10.92
C TYR A 3 -6.31 2.70 10.88
N ILE A 4 -7.22 2.75 9.92
CA ILE A 4 -8.17 1.67 9.66
C ILE A 4 -7.49 0.68 8.73
N ALA A 5 -7.32 -0.56 9.19
CA ALA A 5 -6.73 -1.61 8.39
C ALA A 5 -7.52 -1.79 7.08
N SER A 6 -6.80 -1.93 5.95
CA SER A 6 -7.41 -1.87 4.61
C SER A 6 -8.53 -2.90 4.37
N HIS A 7 -8.51 -4.01 5.11
CA HIS A 7 -9.48 -5.10 5.05
C HIS A 7 -10.77 -4.81 5.85
N LEU A 8 -10.76 -3.87 6.80
CA LEU A 8 -11.94 -3.44 7.57
C LEU A 8 -12.70 -2.27 6.94
N LYS A 9 -12.32 -1.86 5.71
CA LYS A 9 -12.99 -0.76 5.00
C LYS A 9 -14.43 -1.15 4.65
N THR A 10 -15.39 -0.26 4.93
CA THR A 10 -16.80 -0.45 4.57
C THR A 10 -17.02 -0.38 3.04
N GLY A 11 -18.10 -1.01 2.55
CA GLY A 11 -18.49 -0.98 1.14
C GLY A 11 -17.63 -1.84 0.20
N ILE A 12 -16.91 -2.84 0.73
CA ILE A 12 -16.10 -3.78 -0.07
C ILE A 12 -16.76 -5.15 -0.18
N THR A 13 -16.46 -5.86 -1.26
CA THR A 13 -16.95 -7.24 -1.43
C THR A 13 -16.20 -8.20 -0.51
N HIS A 14 -16.81 -9.35 -0.20
CA HIS A 14 -16.17 -10.41 0.59
C HIS A 14 -14.80 -10.81 0.00
N GLN A 15 -14.74 -11.01 -1.33
CA GLN A 15 -13.50 -11.34 -2.03
C GLN A 15 -12.42 -10.26 -1.81
N GLN A 16 -12.77 -8.98 -1.92
CA GLN A 16 -11.83 -7.89 -1.67
C GLN A 16 -11.35 -7.87 -0.22
N ARG A 17 -12.24 -8.14 0.74
CA ARG A 17 -11.91 -8.23 2.17
C ARG A 17 -10.89 -9.34 2.44
N VAL A 18 -11.15 -10.55 1.95
CA VAL A 18 -10.21 -11.70 2.03
C VAL A 18 -8.87 -11.39 1.38
N MET A 19 -8.88 -10.85 0.15
CA MET A 19 -7.65 -10.52 -0.57
C MET A 19 -6.81 -9.46 0.14
N ARG A 20 -7.46 -8.46 0.74
CA ARG A 20 -6.77 -7.43 1.54
C ARG A 20 -6.22 -8.01 2.83
N LEU A 21 -6.98 -8.85 3.53
CA LEU A 21 -6.50 -9.56 4.72
C LEU A 21 -5.24 -10.36 4.39
N TYR A 22 -5.28 -11.22 3.37
CA TYR A 22 -4.13 -12.01 2.91
C TYR A 22 -2.91 -11.13 2.57
N ARG A 23 -3.11 -10.04 1.81
CA ARG A 23 -2.04 -9.10 1.46
C ARG A 23 -1.43 -8.44 2.71
N ASN A 24 -2.26 -8.02 3.67
CA ASN A 24 -1.78 -7.41 4.90
C ASN A 24 -1.01 -8.44 5.74
N SER A 25 -1.54 -9.66 5.89
CA SER A 25 -0.87 -10.74 6.61
C SER A 25 0.53 -11.00 6.07
N LEU A 26 0.71 -11.09 4.75
CA LEU A 26 2.04 -11.26 4.13
C LEU A 26 3.00 -10.10 4.40
N LYS A 27 2.50 -8.85 4.41
CA LYS A 27 3.31 -7.66 4.70
C LYS A 27 3.78 -7.63 6.16
N HIS A 28 2.89 -7.94 7.09
CA HIS A 28 3.25 -8.00 8.51
C HIS A 28 4.15 -9.20 8.81
N LEU A 29 3.93 -10.33 8.15
CA LEU A 29 4.85 -11.47 8.20
C LEU A 29 6.26 -11.09 7.74
N LEU A 30 6.38 -10.33 6.63
CA LEU A 30 7.68 -9.82 6.17
C LEU A 30 8.31 -8.82 7.13
N SER A 31 7.49 -8.11 7.92
CA SER A 31 8.00 -7.18 8.93
C SER A 31 8.53 -7.91 10.17
N TRP A 32 8.01 -9.10 10.47
CA TRP A 32 8.53 -9.97 11.54
C TRP A 32 9.76 -10.77 11.09
N CYS A 33 9.70 -11.39 9.91
CA CYS A 33 10.76 -12.22 9.36
C CYS A 33 11.71 -11.37 8.52
N ILE A 34 12.86 -11.00 9.08
CA ILE A 34 13.88 -10.21 8.37
C ILE A 34 14.48 -11.01 7.21
N GLU A 35 14.73 -12.31 7.42
CA GLU A 35 15.32 -13.20 6.43
C GLU A 35 14.30 -13.70 5.38
N ARG A 36 14.72 -13.71 4.12
CA ARG A 36 13.84 -14.00 2.99
C ARG A 36 13.45 -15.48 2.88
N GLU A 37 14.32 -16.38 3.32
CA GLU A 37 14.10 -17.82 3.31
C GLU A 37 13.01 -18.21 4.32
N VAL A 38 13.19 -17.80 5.58
CA VAL A 38 12.20 -17.97 6.65
C VAL A 38 10.86 -17.34 6.26
N TRP A 39 10.87 -16.12 5.73
CA TRP A 39 9.64 -15.48 5.26
C TRP A 39 8.92 -16.31 4.19
N ARG A 40 9.66 -16.93 3.27
CA ARG A 40 9.07 -17.69 2.16
C ARG A 40 8.39 -18.96 2.65
N GLU A 41 9.01 -19.67 3.60
CA GLU A 41 8.41 -20.84 4.24
C GLU A 41 7.09 -20.48 4.91
N GLU A 42 7.11 -19.45 5.76
CA GLU A 42 5.92 -18.97 6.47
C GLU A 42 4.84 -18.43 5.51
N ALA A 43 5.24 -17.77 4.42
CA ALA A 43 4.31 -17.28 3.40
C ALA A 43 3.60 -18.42 2.66
N LEU A 44 4.29 -19.54 2.41
CA LEU A 44 3.71 -20.73 1.81
C LEU A 44 2.73 -21.42 2.77
N ILE A 45 3.09 -21.54 4.06
CA ILE A 45 2.19 -22.05 5.10
C ILE A 45 0.93 -21.19 5.19
N LEU A 46 1.08 -19.87 5.21
CA LEU A 46 -0.04 -18.95 5.21
C LEU A 46 -0.91 -19.15 3.96
N ARG A 47 -0.29 -19.29 2.78
CA ARG A 47 -1.02 -19.51 1.53
C ARG A 47 -1.84 -20.80 1.57
N ASP A 48 -1.26 -21.90 2.04
CA ASP A 48 -1.94 -23.18 2.17
C ASP A 48 -3.18 -23.08 3.08
N ARG A 49 -3.07 -22.35 4.19
CA ARG A 49 -4.21 -22.07 5.09
C ARG A 49 -5.38 -21.37 4.37
N PHE A 50 -5.10 -20.41 3.49
CA PHE A 50 -6.13 -19.73 2.70
C PHE A 50 -6.70 -20.63 1.60
N ASP A 51 -5.85 -21.36 0.89
CA ASP A 51 -6.27 -22.24 -0.21
C ASP A 51 -7.12 -23.41 0.29
N LYS A 52 -6.87 -23.92 1.51
CA LYS A 52 -7.68 -24.98 2.16
C LYS A 52 -9.17 -24.67 2.25
N TYR A 53 -9.56 -23.40 2.41
CA TYR A 53 -10.96 -22.98 2.57
C TYR A 53 -11.50 -22.19 1.36
N LYS A 54 -10.77 -22.18 0.25
CA LYS A 54 -11.12 -21.39 -0.96
C LYS A 54 -12.45 -21.78 -1.59
N ASN A 55 -12.79 -23.07 -1.56
CA ASN A 55 -13.99 -23.63 -2.20
C ASN A 55 -15.15 -23.87 -1.20
N GLU A 56 -15.11 -23.23 -0.03
CA GLU A 56 -16.19 -23.34 0.94
C GLU A 56 -17.43 -22.60 0.44
N THR A 57 -18.59 -23.25 0.53
CA THR A 57 -19.87 -22.70 0.05
C THR A 57 -20.73 -22.17 1.20
N ASN A 58 -20.53 -22.67 2.42
CA ASN A 58 -21.34 -22.29 3.57
C ASN A 58 -21.01 -20.86 4.05
N GLN A 59 -21.93 -19.92 3.81
CA GLN A 59 -21.76 -18.50 4.15
C GLN A 59 -21.48 -18.24 5.64
N GLN A 60 -22.15 -18.93 6.56
CA GLN A 60 -21.92 -18.74 8.00
C GLN A 60 -20.50 -19.16 8.40
N LYS A 61 -20.02 -20.26 7.82
CA LYS A 61 -18.67 -20.76 8.05
C LYS A 61 -17.62 -19.80 7.47
N ILE A 62 -17.85 -19.30 6.25
CA ILE A 62 -16.98 -18.30 5.61
C ILE A 62 -16.85 -17.04 6.48
N GLN A 63 -17.97 -16.51 6.96
CA GLN A 63 -17.97 -15.31 7.79
C GLN A 63 -17.23 -15.53 9.11
N LYS A 64 -17.45 -16.68 9.76
CA LYS A 64 -16.74 -17.06 10.99
C LYS A 64 -15.24 -17.20 10.74
N LEU A 65 -14.83 -17.87 9.64
CA LEU A 65 -13.42 -18.01 9.27
C LEU A 65 -12.76 -16.65 9.06
N LEU A 66 -13.44 -15.74 8.37
CA LEU A 66 -12.96 -14.39 8.14
C LEU A 66 -12.75 -13.63 9.45
N GLU A 67 -13.75 -13.63 10.33
CA GLU A 67 -13.67 -12.99 11.65
C GLU A 67 -12.54 -13.57 12.50
N THR A 68 -12.37 -14.89 12.51
CA THR A 68 -11.25 -15.53 13.22
C THR A 68 -9.90 -15.14 12.63
N GLY A 69 -9.79 -15.03 11.30
CA GLY A 69 -8.56 -14.63 10.62
C GLY A 69 -8.21 -13.17 10.87
N GLU A 70 -9.21 -12.29 10.95
CA GLU A 70 -9.03 -10.88 11.30
C GLU A 70 -8.61 -10.70 12.76
N ALA A 71 -9.23 -11.44 13.68
CA ALA A 71 -8.83 -11.44 15.09
C ALA A 71 -7.40 -11.96 15.28
N GLU A 72 -7.03 -13.04 14.58
CA GLU A 72 -5.66 -13.56 14.58
C GLU A 72 -4.67 -12.52 14.03
N PHE A 73 -5.00 -11.89 12.90
CA PHE A 73 -4.17 -10.85 12.31
C PHE A 73 -3.97 -9.67 13.27
N GLU A 74 -5.04 -9.19 13.90
CA GLU A 74 -4.97 -8.08 14.85
C GLU A 74 -4.09 -8.41 16.07
N SER A 75 -4.14 -9.64 16.56
CA SER A 75 -3.30 -10.10 17.68
C SER A 75 -1.81 -10.24 17.32
N LYS A 76 -1.50 -10.59 16.06
CA LYS A 76 -0.14 -10.88 15.58
C LYS A 76 0.47 -9.77 14.73
N LYS A 77 -0.24 -8.66 14.52
CA LYS A 77 0.26 -7.56 13.68
C LYS A 77 1.53 -6.98 14.29
N HIS A 78 2.52 -6.75 13.45
CA HIS A 78 3.74 -6.04 13.85
C HIS A 78 3.39 -4.59 14.27
N PRO A 79 3.92 -4.08 15.41
CA PRO A 79 3.61 -2.72 15.90
C PRO A 79 4.13 -1.61 14.97
N TYR A 80 5.27 -1.83 14.32
CA TYR A 80 5.91 -0.89 13.39
C TYR A 80 6.19 -1.54 12.04
N PRO A 81 5.17 -1.80 11.20
CA PRO A 81 5.35 -2.51 9.95
C PRO A 81 6.23 -1.72 8.97
N TYR A 82 6.88 -2.42 8.03
CA TYR A 82 7.60 -1.75 6.95
C TYR A 82 6.64 -0.99 6.03
N ILE A 83 6.88 0.31 5.87
CA ILE A 83 6.12 1.22 5.00
C ILE A 83 7.05 1.70 3.90
N ASN A 84 6.56 1.70 2.65
CA ASN A 84 7.36 2.19 1.53
C ASN A 84 7.67 3.68 1.75
N PRO A 85 8.90 4.16 1.49
CA PRO A 85 9.26 5.54 1.77
C PRO A 85 8.33 6.58 1.16
N THR A 86 7.81 6.33 -0.04
CA THR A 86 6.95 7.25 -0.80
C THR A 86 5.45 6.98 -0.64
N SER A 87 5.05 5.96 0.12
CA SER A 87 3.62 5.75 0.43
C SER A 87 3.19 6.65 1.59
N PRO A 88 1.88 6.84 1.81
CA PRO A 88 1.38 7.48 3.02
C PRO A 88 2.05 6.93 4.28
N ASP A 89 2.38 7.81 5.22
CA ASP A 89 3.11 7.52 6.47
C ASP A 89 4.55 7.00 6.29
N GLY A 90 5.09 7.03 5.07
CA GLY A 90 6.48 6.70 4.78
C GLY A 90 7.46 7.84 5.05
N SER A 91 8.75 7.53 5.17
CA SER A 91 9.81 8.50 5.51
C SER A 91 10.07 9.58 4.44
N LYS A 92 9.55 9.40 3.23
CA LYS A 92 9.62 10.35 2.11
C LYS A 92 8.21 10.74 1.62
N TRP A 93 7.17 10.47 2.40
CA TRP A 93 5.81 10.92 2.08
C TRP A 93 5.78 12.44 2.01
N GLU A 94 5.18 12.97 0.95
CA GLU A 94 4.98 14.43 0.78
C GLU A 94 6.25 15.30 0.85
N ARG A 95 7.44 14.70 0.67
CA ARG A 95 8.71 15.42 0.78
C ARG A 95 8.90 16.48 -0.32
N ASN A 96 8.45 16.17 -1.54
CA ASN A 96 8.56 17.01 -2.74
C ASN A 96 7.21 17.05 -3.48
N ILE A 97 6.16 17.59 -2.86
CA ILE A 97 4.88 17.79 -3.54
C ILE A 97 5.05 18.88 -4.60
N PRO A 98 4.71 18.65 -5.88
CA PRO A 98 4.73 19.73 -6.87
C PRO A 98 3.70 20.80 -6.48
N PRO A 99 4.01 22.10 -6.63
CA PRO A 99 3.04 23.14 -6.38
C PRO A 99 1.81 22.96 -7.30
N PRO A 100 0.64 23.42 -6.87
CA PRO A 100 -0.58 23.25 -7.65
C PRO A 100 -0.45 23.94 -9.02
N PRO A 101 -1.01 23.38 -10.11
CA PRO A 101 -0.80 23.89 -11.47
C PRO A 101 -1.15 25.37 -11.66
N HIS A 102 -2.15 25.88 -10.92
CA HIS A 102 -2.54 27.29 -10.97
C HIS A 102 -1.50 28.24 -10.39
N VAL A 103 -0.49 27.77 -9.67
CA VAL A 103 0.64 28.60 -9.18
C VAL A 103 1.82 28.53 -10.15
N LEU A 104 1.85 27.53 -11.03
CA LEU A 104 2.91 27.30 -12.02
C LEU A 104 2.66 28.00 -13.36
N HIS A 105 1.59 28.78 -13.50
CA HIS A 105 1.40 29.56 -14.71
C HIS A 105 2.49 30.64 -14.78
N MET A 106 3.27 30.63 -15.86
CA MET A 106 4.25 31.66 -16.11
C MET A 106 3.54 32.97 -16.49
N LEU A 107 4.07 34.08 -16.04
CA LEU A 107 3.66 35.40 -16.50
C LEU A 107 4.28 35.66 -17.89
N PRO A 108 3.71 36.55 -18.73
CA PRO A 108 4.16 36.71 -20.11
C PRO A 108 5.68 36.97 -20.26
N TRP A 109 6.28 37.72 -19.35
CA TRP A 109 7.73 37.98 -19.37
C TRP A 109 8.57 36.78 -18.88
N GLU A 110 8.00 35.92 -18.03
CA GLU A 110 8.66 34.68 -17.59
C GLU A 110 8.67 33.65 -18.72
N GLU A 111 7.62 33.63 -19.55
CA GLU A 111 7.58 32.81 -20.77
C GLU A 111 8.62 33.27 -21.80
N GLU A 112 8.76 34.58 -22.00
CA GLU A 112 9.79 35.17 -22.85
C GLU A 112 11.19 34.83 -22.36
N TRP A 113 11.45 35.02 -21.06
CA TRP A 113 12.74 34.66 -20.45
C TRP A 113 13.02 33.16 -20.54
N TYR A 114 12.03 32.31 -20.27
CA TYR A 114 12.17 30.86 -20.37
C TYR A 114 12.52 30.45 -21.81
N LYS A 115 11.86 31.06 -22.80
CA LYS A 115 12.17 30.84 -24.21
C LYS A 115 13.59 31.28 -24.56
N GLU A 116 14.02 32.46 -24.11
CA GLU A 116 15.40 32.94 -24.31
C GLU A 116 16.42 31.97 -23.73
N MET A 117 16.20 31.48 -22.50
CA MET A 117 17.08 30.52 -21.86
C MET A 117 17.12 29.18 -22.59
N CYS A 118 15.98 28.69 -23.09
CA CYS A 118 15.91 27.49 -23.91
C CYS A 118 16.65 27.66 -25.24
N ASP A 119 16.45 28.80 -25.93
CA ASP A 119 17.11 29.09 -27.21
C ASP A 119 18.63 29.25 -27.04
N TRP A 120 19.08 29.88 -25.95
CA TRP A 120 20.49 29.95 -25.55
C TRP A 120 21.08 28.57 -25.27
N ALA A 121 20.36 27.72 -24.52
CA ALA A 121 20.80 26.36 -24.20
C ALA A 121 20.89 25.46 -25.45
N ASP A 122 20.01 25.68 -26.42
CA ASP A 122 20.00 25.01 -27.72
C ASP A 122 21.06 25.58 -28.70
N GLY A 123 21.80 26.63 -28.31
CA GLY A 123 22.82 27.27 -29.14
C GLY A 123 22.28 28.07 -30.32
N LYS A 124 20.99 28.46 -30.28
CA LYS A 124 20.36 29.35 -31.24
C LYS A 124 20.64 30.78 -30.79
N ASN A 125 21.77 31.33 -31.23
CA ASN A 125 22.04 32.77 -31.14
C ASN A 125 21.48 33.49 -32.36
#